data_AF-A0A5S9PK28-F1
#
_entry.id   AF-A0A5S9PK28-F1
#
_cell.length_a   1.000
_cell.length_b   1.000
_cell.length_c   1.000
_cell.angle_alpha   90.00
_cell.angle_beta   90.00
_cell.angle_gamma   90.00
#
_symmetry.space_group_name_H-M   'P 1'
#
loop_
_entity.id
_entity.type
_entity.pdbx_description
1 polymer ?
#
loop_
_entity_poly.entity_id
_entity_poly.type
_entity_poly.pdbx_seq_one_letter_code
_entity_poly.pdbx_strand_id
1 'polypeptide(L)'
;MRYTPYLLLCCAILTGCGGDSGYDNVENLIGSLPEDVEHPADNPSTPEKVELGRMLFWDPALSSNQDVACVTCHHPVNGYAENIDLSLGVGG
;
A
#
# COMPACT_ATOMS: atom_id res chain seq x y z
N MET A 1 3.83 16.87 55.43
CA MET A 1 3.07 15.78 54.77
C MET A 1 1.95 16.32 53.87
N ARG A 2 2.22 17.32 53.01
CA ARG A 2 1.19 17.94 52.13
C ARG A 2 1.58 17.97 50.64
N TYR A 3 2.76 17.45 50.30
CA TYR A 3 3.27 17.42 48.91
C TYR A 3 3.14 16.03 48.25
N THR A 4 2.67 15.02 49.00
CA THR A 4 2.39 13.67 48.51
C THR A 4 1.48 13.60 47.28
N PRO A 5 0.43 14.45 47.11
CA PRO A 5 -0.40 14.38 45.89
C PRO A 5 0.31 14.95 44.66
N TYR A 6 1.27 15.88 44.84
CA TYR A 6 2.02 16.48 43.73
C TYR A 6 3.12 15.56 43.20
N LEU A 7 3.68 14.70 44.06
CA LEU A 7 4.70 13.72 43.66
C LEU A 7 4.12 12.63 42.74
N LEU A 8 2.88 12.20 43.00
CA LEU A 8 2.18 11.20 42.19
C LEU A 8 1.69 11.77 40.85
N LEU A 9 1.26 13.04 40.81
CA LEU A 9 0.86 13.70 39.57
C LEU A 9 2.04 13.90 38.60
N CYS A 10 3.25 14.11 39.13
CA CYS A 10 4.46 14.23 38.31
C CYS A 10 4.85 12.90 37.62
N CYS A 11 4.64 11.76 38.28
CA CYS A 11 4.88 10.43 37.69
C CYS A 11 3.91 10.10 36.54
N ALA A 12 2.67 10.59 36.59
CA ALA A 12 1.68 10.40 35.53
C ALA A 12 2.00 11.23 34.27
N ILE A 13 2.70 12.36 34.43
CA ILE A 13 3.12 13.21 33.30
C ILE A 13 4.38 12.65 32.62
N LEU A 14 5.25 11.95 33.36
CA LEU A 14 6.49 11.36 32.84
C LEU A 14 6.30 10.03 32.09
N THR A 15 5.12 9.39 32.17
CA THR A 15 4.78 8.17 31.41
C THR A 15 4.05 8.46 30.10
N GLY A 16 3.89 9.73 29.72
CA GLY A 16 3.09 10.16 28.57
C GLY A 16 3.79 10.20 27.20
N CYS A 17 5.06 9.81 27.07
CA CYS A 17 5.73 9.80 25.76
C CYS A 17 6.65 8.58 25.62
N GLY A 18 6.06 7.51 25.09
CA GLY A 18 6.75 6.29 24.66
C GLY A 18 6.03 5.74 23.44
N GLY A 19 5.74 6.61 22.46
CA GLY A 19 5.53 6.15 21.09
C GLY A 19 6.90 5.86 20.53
N ASP A 20 7.20 4.59 20.34
CA ASP A 20 8.15 4.09 19.36
C ASP A 20 7.81 4.74 18.01
N SER A 21 8.32 5.95 17.79
CA SER A 21 8.37 6.53 16.47
C SER A 21 9.08 5.49 15.59
N GLY A 22 8.32 4.82 14.73
CA GLY A 22 8.77 3.90 13.70
C GLY A 22 9.72 4.61 12.74
N TYR A 23 10.92 4.90 13.23
CA TYR A 23 12.11 5.07 12.41
C TYR A 23 12.65 3.67 12.23
N ASP A 24 11.95 2.95 11.36
CA ASP A 24 12.25 1.59 10.97
C ASP A 24 13.72 1.47 10.56
N ASN A 25 14.37 0.47 11.14
CA ASN A 25 15.55 -0.23 10.67
C ASN A 25 15.78 0.00 9.17
N VAL A 26 16.85 0.73 8.82
CA VAL A 26 17.22 1.06 7.44
C VAL A 26 17.31 -0.18 6.55
N GLU A 27 17.63 -1.34 7.11
CA GLU A 27 17.54 -2.66 6.47
C GLU A 27 16.17 -2.94 5.81
N ASN A 28 15.05 -2.52 6.42
CA ASN A 28 13.71 -2.72 5.86
C ASN A 28 13.35 -1.67 4.79
N LEU A 29 14.08 -0.55 4.73
CA LEU A 29 13.82 0.55 3.79
C LEU A 29 14.53 0.35 2.43
N ILE A 30 15.65 -0.38 2.40
CA ILE A 30 16.47 -0.63 1.20
C ILE A 30 16.83 -2.12 1.02
N GLY A 31 16.16 -3.01 1.76
CA GLY A 31 16.33 -4.46 1.65
C GLY A 31 15.71 -5.05 0.39
N SER A 32 15.95 -6.34 0.17
CA SER A 32 15.26 -7.11 -0.87
C SER A 32 13.76 -7.13 -0.62
N LEU A 33 12.98 -7.15 -1.71
CA LEU A 33 11.55 -7.37 -1.61
C LEU A 33 11.28 -8.74 -0.97
N PRO A 34 10.19 -8.86 -0.17
CA PRO A 34 9.80 -10.15 0.40
C PRO A 34 9.45 -11.16 -0.70
N GLU A 35 9.65 -12.45 -0.42
CA GLU A 35 9.30 -13.52 -1.36
C GLU A 35 7.77 -13.67 -1.52
N ASP A 36 7.02 -13.38 -0.46
CA ASP A 36 5.57 -13.45 -0.42
C ASP A 36 4.95 -12.06 -0.22
N VAL A 37 3.72 -11.90 -0.72
CA VAL A 37 2.93 -10.67 -0.56
C VAL A 37 1.86 -10.89 0.51
N GLU A 38 1.78 -9.99 1.48
CA GLU A 38 0.70 -9.98 2.46
C GLU A 38 -0.64 -9.67 1.77
N HIS A 39 -1.65 -10.50 2.04
CA HIS A 39 -2.98 -10.35 1.46
C HIS A 39 -3.98 -9.88 2.51
N PRO A 40 -4.94 -8.99 2.16
CA PRO A 40 -6.02 -8.63 3.07
C PRO A 40 -6.78 -9.87 3.54
N ALA A 41 -7.13 -9.93 4.83
CA ALA A 41 -7.78 -11.09 5.43
C ALA A 41 -9.13 -11.44 4.79
N ASP A 42 -9.83 -10.43 4.26
CA ASP A 42 -11.10 -10.55 3.54
C ASP A 42 -10.94 -10.78 2.02
N ASN A 43 -9.70 -10.72 1.52
CA ASN A 43 -9.38 -10.96 0.11
C ASN A 43 -8.11 -11.82 -0.04
N PRO A 44 -8.09 -13.06 0.47
CA PRO A 44 -6.96 -13.95 0.32
C PRO A 44 -6.71 -14.28 -1.16
N SER A 45 -5.44 -14.44 -1.52
CA SER A 45 -5.05 -14.83 -2.87
C SER A 45 -5.30 -16.32 -3.12
N THR A 46 -5.70 -16.64 -4.35
CA THR A 46 -5.86 -18.00 -4.86
C THR A 46 -5.41 -18.01 -6.33
N PRO A 47 -4.90 -19.13 -6.88
CA PRO A 47 -4.50 -19.20 -8.28
C PRO A 47 -5.61 -18.74 -9.24
N GLU A 48 -6.86 -19.11 -8.95
CA GLU A 48 -8.02 -18.76 -9.77
C GLU A 48 -8.31 -17.25 -9.75
N LYS A 49 -8.16 -16.60 -8.58
CA LYS A 49 -8.33 -15.14 -8.47
C LYS A 49 -7.19 -14.38 -9.14
N VAL A 50 -5.97 -14.89 -9.06
CA VAL A 50 -4.81 -14.31 -9.77
C VAL A 50 -5.04 -14.38 -11.27
N GLU A 51 -5.44 -15.54 -11.78
CA GLU A 51 -5.69 -15.72 -13.22
C GLU A 51 -6.88 -14.88 -13.69
N LEU A 52 -7.97 -14.82 -12.92
CA LEU A 52 -9.09 -13.93 -13.22
C LEU A 52 -8.67 -12.47 -13.24
N GLY A 53 -7.92 -12.01 -12.23
CA GLY A 53 -7.40 -10.65 -12.18
C GLY A 53 -6.50 -10.32 -13.37
N ARG A 54 -5.67 -11.28 -13.79
CA ARG A 54 -4.85 -11.17 -15.01
C ARG A 54 -5.69 -11.13 -16.28
N MET A 55 -6.87 -11.75 -16.35
CA MET A 55 -7.75 -11.54 -17.50
C MET A 55 -8.37 -10.14 -17.48
N LEU A 56 -8.90 -9.72 -16.32
CA LEU A 56 -9.57 -8.42 -16.15
C LEU A 56 -8.64 -7.22 -16.38
N PHE A 57 -7.37 -7.29 -15.95
CA PHE A 57 -6.40 -6.21 -16.12
C PHE A 57 -6.10 -5.91 -17.61
N TRP A 58 -6.30 -6.90 -18.49
CA TRP A 58 -6.11 -6.80 -19.94
C TRP A 58 -7.43 -6.57 -20.70
N ASP A 59 -8.57 -6.56 -20.02
CA ASP A 59 -9.88 -6.52 -20.67
C ASP A 59 -10.41 -5.07 -20.77
N PRO A 60 -10.50 -4.50 -21.99
CA PRO A 60 -11.03 -3.15 -22.16
C PRO A 60 -12.55 -3.09 -21.91
N ALA A 61 -13.26 -4.23 -21.86
CA ALA A 61 -14.70 -4.25 -21.59
C ALA A 61 -15.09 -3.63 -20.24
N LEU A 62 -14.13 -3.47 -19.32
CA LEU A 62 -14.32 -2.78 -18.05
C LEU A 62 -14.34 -1.24 -18.18
N SER A 63 -13.94 -0.68 -19.32
CA SER A 63 -14.04 0.76 -19.60
C SER A 63 -15.38 1.12 -20.26
N SER A 64 -15.84 2.35 -20.02
CA SER A 64 -17.11 2.86 -20.58
C SER A 64 -17.16 2.78 -22.11
N ASN A 65 -16.06 3.12 -22.77
CA ASN A 65 -15.97 3.13 -24.24
C ASN A 65 -15.42 1.81 -24.81
N GLN A 66 -15.04 0.87 -23.95
CA GLN A 66 -14.48 -0.44 -24.32
C GLN A 66 -13.18 -0.35 -25.13
N ASP A 67 -12.38 0.69 -24.90
CA ASP A 67 -11.15 1.01 -25.63
C ASP A 67 -9.90 1.14 -24.73
N VAL A 68 -10.08 1.20 -23.40
CA VAL A 68 -8.99 1.30 -22.42
C VAL A 68 -9.08 0.14 -21.43
N ALA A 69 -7.96 -0.55 -21.20
CA ALA A 69 -7.78 -1.51 -20.14
C ALA A 69 -6.74 -1.00 -19.14
N CYS A 70 -6.60 -1.65 -17.97
CA CYS A 70 -5.53 -1.28 -17.02
C CYS A 70 -4.14 -1.38 -17.68
N VAL A 71 -3.93 -2.40 -18.52
CA VAL A 71 -2.67 -2.62 -19.26
C VAL A 71 -2.35 -1.52 -20.27
N THR A 72 -3.32 -0.71 -20.70
CA THR A 72 -3.09 0.40 -21.65
C THR A 72 -2.05 1.38 -21.10
N CYS A 73 -2.14 1.70 -19.82
CA CYS A 73 -1.23 2.62 -19.13
C CYS A 73 -0.20 1.90 -18.25
N HIS A 74 -0.52 0.69 -17.77
CA HIS A 74 0.33 -0.10 -16.87
C HIS A 74 0.91 -1.34 -17.56
N HIS A 75 1.56 -1.17 -18.72
CA HIS A 75 2.07 -2.30 -19.49
C HIS A 75 3.32 -2.94 -18.83
N PRO A 76 3.40 -4.28 -18.68
CA PRO A 76 4.52 -4.94 -17.99
C PRO A 76 5.90 -4.66 -18.61
N VAL A 77 5.97 -4.48 -19.94
CA VAL A 77 7.24 -4.18 -20.65
C VAL A 77 7.86 -2.85 -20.24
N ASN A 78 7.05 -1.96 -19.67
CA ASN A 78 7.44 -0.65 -19.19
C ASN A 78 7.52 -0.63 -17.65
N GLY A 79 7.55 -1.80 -17.00
CA GLY A 79 7.52 -1.90 -15.54
C GLY A 79 6.17 -1.50 -14.94
N TYR A 80 5.07 -1.77 -15.64
CA TYR A 80 3.71 -1.38 -15.25
C TYR A 80 3.50 0.14 -15.20
N ALA A 81 4.14 0.86 -16.10
CA ALA A 81 3.97 2.30 -16.30
C ALA A 81 3.96 2.64 -17.80
N GLU A 82 3.98 3.93 -18.11
CA GLU A 82 4.14 4.44 -19.47
C GLU A 82 5.05 5.67 -19.48
N ASN A 83 5.55 6.04 -20.66
CA ASN A 83 6.55 7.11 -20.83
C ASN A 83 5.92 8.42 -21.31
N ILE A 84 4.85 8.84 -20.64
CA ILE A 84 4.21 10.15 -20.82
C ILE A 84 3.89 10.75 -19.46
N ASP A 85 3.80 12.08 -19.39
CA ASP A 85 3.59 12.79 -18.12
C ASP A 85 2.26 12.45 -17.46
N LEU A 86 1.20 12.31 -18.27
CA LEU A 86 -0.15 11.98 -17.82
C LEU A 86 -0.77 10.95 -18.77
N SER A 87 -1.30 9.88 -18.17
CA SER A 87 -2.07 8.86 -18.87
C SER A 87 -3.30 9.44 -19.57
N LEU A 88 -3.53 9.01 -20.80
CA LEU A 88 -4.78 9.28 -21.52
C LEU A 88 -5.78 8.20 -21.13
N GLY A 89 -6.74 8.57 -20.30
CA GLY A 89 -7.74 7.66 -19.76
C GLY A 89 -8.87 7.38 -20.75
N VAL A 90 -9.95 6.83 -20.24
CA VAL A 90 -11.19 6.66 -21.02
C VAL A 90 -11.66 8.03 -21.51
N GLY A 91 -11.72 8.21 -22.83
CA GLY A 91 -12.19 9.46 -23.44
C GLY A 91 -11.13 10.52 -23.74
N GLY A 92 -9.84 10.22 -23.47
CA GLY A 92 -8.72 11.13 -23.73
C GLY A 92 -8.32 11.93 -22.51
#